data_AF-A0A1B6DMN4-F1
#
_entry.id   AF-A0A1B6DMN4-F1
#
_cell.length_a   1.000
_cell.length_b   1.000
_cell.length_c   1.000
_cell.angle_alpha   90.00
_cell.angle_beta   90.00
_cell.angle_gamma   90.00
#
_symmetry.space_group_name_H-M   'P 1'
#
loop_
_entity.id
_entity.type
_entity.pdbx_description
1 polymer ?
#
loop_
_entity_poly.entity_id
_entity_poly.type
_entity_poly.pdbx_seq_one_letter_code
_entity_poly.pdbx_strand_id
1 'polypeptide(L)'
;TDKRIIANWMFWNGAESILEYLTTEMRRRKDEYTFAISGTMKKRQRWQTCIKALISEDLSLKTAVSAMYVRKYFDKRTKRNVMDITAALRREMEKMLNVWSWPGIS
;
A
#
# COMPACT_ATOMS: atom_id res chain seq x y z
N THR A 1 -5.98 -18.58 29.80
CA THR A 1 -4.61 -18.47 29.24
C THR A 1 -3.68 -17.92 30.29
N ASP A 2 -2.47 -18.46 30.40
CA ASP A 2 -1.46 -18.01 31.37
C ASP A 2 -1.01 -16.56 31.07
N LYS A 3 -0.86 -15.73 32.12
CA LYS A 3 -0.46 -14.31 31.99
C LYS A 3 0.89 -14.15 31.29
N ARG A 4 1.83 -15.07 31.50
CA ARG A 4 3.15 -15.09 30.84
C ARG A 4 3.03 -15.35 29.34
N ILE A 5 2.10 -16.21 28.92
CA ILE A 5 1.86 -16.47 27.49
C ILE A 5 1.36 -15.18 26.82
N ILE A 6 0.40 -14.50 27.45
CA ILE A 6 -0.13 -13.22 26.94
C ILE A 6 0.98 -12.16 26.87
N ALA A 7 1.78 -12.02 27.93
CA ALA A 7 2.89 -11.06 27.97
C ALA A 7 3.93 -11.33 26.87
N ASN A 8 4.36 -12.58 26.71
CA ASN A 8 5.31 -12.96 25.66
C ASN A 8 4.77 -12.65 24.26
N TRP A 9 3.49 -12.92 24.02
CA TRP A 9 2.84 -12.58 22.75
C TRP A 9 2.81 -11.05 22.52
N MET A 10 2.45 -10.26 23.54
CA MET A 10 2.47 -8.79 23.43
C MET A 10 3.87 -8.25 23.13
N PHE A 11 4.89 -8.71 23.85
CA PHE A 11 6.27 -8.29 23.62
C PHE A 11 6.78 -8.71 22.23
N TRP A 12 6.41 -9.90 21.77
CA TRP A 12 6.76 -10.35 20.42
C TRP A 12 6.16 -9.45 19.34
N ASN A 13 4.86 -9.12 19.43
CA ASN A 13 4.21 -8.20 18.48
C ASN A 13 4.86 -6.80 18.52
N GLY A 14 5.16 -6.30 19.72
CA GLY A 14 5.87 -5.03 19.88
C GLY A 14 7.23 -5.05 19.20
N ALA A 15 8.04 -6.08 19.46
CA ALA A 15 9.35 -6.23 18.84
C ALA A 15 9.25 -6.36 17.31
N GLU A 16 8.36 -7.22 16.81
CA GLU A 16 8.17 -7.50 15.38
C GLU A 16 7.79 -6.25 14.58
N SER A 17 6.96 -5.38 15.16
CA SER A 17 6.51 -4.14 14.53
C SER A 17 7.63 -3.11 14.30
N ILE A 18 8.67 -3.10 15.14
CA ILE A 18 9.77 -2.12 15.04
C ILE A 18 11.02 -2.64 14.33
N LEU A 19 11.12 -3.95 14.06
CA LEU A 19 12.33 -4.58 13.49
C LEU A 19 12.82 -3.88 12.21
N GLU A 20 11.92 -3.36 11.37
CA GLU A 20 12.28 -2.67 10.10
C GLU A 20 13.11 -1.38 10.32
N TYR A 21 13.08 -0.81 11.53
CA TYR A 21 13.77 0.42 11.92
C TYR A 21 15.06 0.19 12.73
N LEU A 22 15.32 -1.05 13.15
CA LEU A 22 16.46 -1.39 14.00
C LEU A 22 17.73 -1.71 13.18
N THR A 23 18.68 -2.40 13.81
CA THR A 23 19.98 -2.76 13.23
C THR A 23 19.83 -3.62 11.97
N THR A 24 20.87 -3.65 11.14
CA THR A 24 20.90 -4.51 9.95
C THR A 24 20.74 -5.99 10.31
N GLU A 25 21.32 -6.43 11.44
CA GLU A 25 21.21 -7.82 11.89
C GLU A 25 19.77 -8.20 12.27
N MET A 26 19.06 -7.34 13.00
CA MET A 26 17.66 -7.58 13.34
C MET A 26 16.76 -7.62 12.11
N ARG A 27 17.03 -6.76 11.12
CA ARG A 27 16.28 -6.74 9.85
C ARG A 27 16.54 -7.99 9.02
N ARG A 28 17.79 -8.46 8.98
CA ARG A 28 18.16 -9.71 8.32
C ARG A 28 17.37 -10.89 8.88
N ARG A 29 17.20 -10.97 10.21
CA ARG A 29 16.36 -12.00 10.85
C ARG A 29 14.88 -11.90 10.46
N LYS A 30 14.34 -10.69 10.34
CA LYS A 30 12.97 -10.48 9.82
C LYS A 30 12.83 -10.92 8.37
N ASP A 31 13.84 -10.64 7.54
CA ASP A 31 13.86 -11.04 6.13
C ASP A 31 13.92 -12.57 5.99
N GLU A 32 14.74 -13.24 6.80
CA GLU A 32 14.82 -14.72 6.86
C GLU A 32 13.48 -15.34 7.26
N TYR A 33 12.85 -14.81 8.32
CA TYR A 33 11.52 -15.26 8.75
C TYR A 33 10.48 -15.06 7.63
N THR A 34 10.47 -13.88 7.00
CA THR A 34 9.54 -13.56 5.91
C THR A 34 9.74 -14.47 4.70
N PHE A 35 11.00 -14.82 4.39
CA PHE A 35 11.33 -15.76 3.34
C PHE A 35 10.81 -17.16 3.66
N ALA A 36 11.02 -17.66 4.88
CA ALA A 36 10.58 -18.97 5.31
C ALA A 36 9.05 -19.15 5.20
N ILE A 37 8.27 -18.10 5.51
CA ILE A 37 6.80 -18.17 5.47
C ILE A 37 6.20 -17.91 4.09
N SER A 38 6.85 -17.10 3.24
CA SER A 38 6.27 -16.66 1.96
C SER A 38 6.91 -17.31 0.73
N GLY A 39 8.06 -17.96 0.90
CA GLY A 39 8.89 -18.46 -0.20
C GLY A 39 9.51 -17.36 -1.07
N THR A 40 9.28 -16.07 -0.76
CA THR A 40 9.75 -14.95 -1.58
C THR A 40 10.78 -14.10 -0.84
N MET A 41 11.95 -13.93 -1.44
CA MET A 41 12.98 -13.05 -0.91
C MET A 41 12.74 -11.64 -1.42
N LYS A 42 12.08 -10.80 -0.62
CA LYS A 42 11.98 -9.36 -0.91
C LYS A 42 13.22 -8.65 -0.37
N LYS A 43 14.36 -8.78 -1.05
CA LYS A 43 15.51 -7.91 -0.78
C LYS A 43 15.21 -6.49 -1.26
N ARG A 44 14.47 -5.72 -0.45
CA ARG A 44 14.20 -4.32 -0.74
C ARG A 44 15.46 -3.51 -0.50
N GLN A 45 15.81 -2.69 -1.48
CA GLN A 45 16.88 -1.71 -1.31
C GLN A 45 16.45 -0.70 -0.23
N ARG A 46 17.39 -0.18 0.56
CA ARG A 46 17.06 0.67 1.73
C ARG A 46 16.18 1.86 1.38
N TRP A 47 16.44 2.52 0.26
CA TRP A 47 15.64 3.65 -0.18
C TRP A 47 14.16 3.28 -0.42
N GLN A 48 13.86 2.06 -0.88
CA GLN A 48 12.49 1.59 -1.09
C GLN A 48 11.74 1.43 0.23
N THR A 49 12.43 0.92 1.27
CA THR A 49 11.90 0.88 2.63
C THR A 49 11.63 2.30 3.14
N CYS A 50 12.55 3.25 2.94
CA CYS A 50 12.34 4.63 3.35
C CYS A 50 11.13 5.26 2.64
N ILE A 51 10.98 5.08 1.33
CA ILE A 51 9.81 5.56 0.59
C ILE A 51 8.53 4.92 1.13
N LYS A 52 8.53 3.61 1.40
CA LYS A 52 7.38 2.91 1.99
C LYS A 52 7.01 3.48 3.36
N ALA A 53 7.99 3.77 4.21
CA ALA A 53 7.76 4.40 5.51
C ALA A 53 7.15 5.81 5.35
N LEU A 54 7.68 6.63 4.43
CA LEU A 54 7.15 7.98 4.20
C LEU A 54 5.69 8.00 3.71
N ILE A 55 5.28 7.01 2.92
CA ILE A 55 3.90 6.91 2.41
C ILE A 55 2.97 6.09 3.33
N SER A 56 3.49 5.57 4.45
CA SER A 56 2.70 4.85 5.44
C SER A 56 1.74 5.79 6.18
N GLU A 57 0.71 5.20 6.79
CA GLU A 57 -0.25 5.93 7.62
C GLU A 57 0.43 6.52 8.87
N ASP A 58 1.45 5.83 9.40
CA ASP A 58 2.18 6.21 10.62
C ASP A 58 2.85 7.59 10.52
N LEU A 59 3.43 7.92 9.35
CA LEU A 59 4.13 9.20 9.16
C LEU A 59 3.25 10.29 8.53
N SER A 60 2.08 9.96 7.98
CA SER A 60 1.14 10.93 7.37
C SER A 60 1.75 11.82 6.26
N LEU A 61 2.91 11.45 5.67
CA LEU A 61 3.58 12.23 4.62
C LEU A 61 3.16 11.83 3.20
N LYS A 62 2.24 10.88 3.05
CA LYS A 62 1.76 10.36 1.76
C LYS A 62 1.35 11.49 0.80
N THR A 63 0.59 12.48 1.27
CA THR A 63 0.14 13.61 0.44
C THR A 63 1.31 14.48 -0.02
N ALA A 64 2.27 14.77 0.87
CA ALA A 64 3.44 15.57 0.54
C ALA A 64 4.33 14.88 -0.52
N VAL A 65 4.64 13.60 -0.31
CA VAL A 65 5.41 12.78 -1.26
C VAL A 65 4.69 12.70 -2.61
N SER A 66 3.37 12.50 -2.59
CA SER A 66 2.55 12.45 -3.81
C SER A 66 2.55 13.79 -4.55
N ALA A 67 2.44 14.90 -3.84
CA ALA A 67 2.49 16.24 -4.43
C ALA A 67 3.86 16.53 -5.07
N MET A 68 4.97 16.14 -4.42
CA MET A 68 6.31 16.25 -5.00
C MET A 68 6.44 15.42 -6.28
N TYR A 69 5.92 14.19 -6.27
CA TYR A 69 5.94 13.31 -7.44
C TYR A 69 5.15 13.91 -8.61
N VAL A 70 3.91 14.37 -8.35
CA VAL A 70 3.06 14.99 -9.37
C VAL A 70 3.71 16.24 -9.96
N ARG A 71 4.25 17.13 -9.12
CA ARG A 71 4.91 18.37 -9.59
C ARG A 71 6.11 18.09 -10.51
N LYS A 72 6.80 16.97 -10.30
CA LYS A 72 8.02 16.63 -11.06
C LYS A 72 7.72 15.80 -12.32
N TYR A 73 6.76 14.88 -12.27
CA TYR A 73 6.59 13.86 -13.30
C TYR A 73 5.24 13.87 -14.00
N PHE A 74 4.23 14.60 -13.49
CA PHE A 74 2.92 14.69 -14.12
C PHE A 74 2.76 16.00 -14.89
N ASP A 75 2.56 15.88 -16.20
CA ASP A 75 2.20 17.00 -17.07
C ASP A 75 0.66 17.24 -17.08
N LYS A 76 0.26 18.49 -17.36
CA LYS A 76 -1.15 18.91 -17.44
C LYS A 76 -1.92 18.21 -18.58
N ARG A 77 -1.25 17.81 -19.67
CA ARG A 77 -1.85 17.04 -20.77
C ARG A 77 -2.20 15.62 -20.30
N THR A 78 -1.34 14.94 -19.54
CA THR A 78 -1.71 13.65 -18.89
C THR A 78 -2.99 13.78 -18.07
N LYS A 79 -3.13 14.85 -17.28
CA LYS A 79 -4.37 15.10 -16.51
C LYS A 79 -5.60 15.22 -17.42
N ARG A 80 -5.51 16.00 -18.51
CA ARG A 80 -6.62 16.18 -19.47
C ARG A 80 -7.02 14.87 -20.13
N ASN A 81 -6.05 14.12 -20.65
CA ASN A 81 -6.31 12.85 -21.31
C ASN A 81 -7.03 11.86 -20.38
N VAL A 82 -6.60 11.75 -19.12
CA VAL A 82 -7.26 10.87 -18.14
C VAL A 82 -8.69 11.35 -17.83
N MET A 83 -8.93 12.66 -17.74
CA MET A 83 -10.29 13.20 -17.55
C MET A 83 -11.20 12.85 -18.73
N ASP A 84 -10.71 12.96 -19.97
CA ASP A 84 -11.48 12.65 -21.17
C ASP A 84 -11.83 11.15 -21.25
N ILE A 85 -10.86 10.28 -20.95
CA ILE A 85 -11.07 8.82 -20.87
C ILE A 85 -12.11 8.49 -19.80
N THR A 86 -11.99 9.09 -18.61
CA THR A 86 -12.92 8.84 -17.49
C THR A 86 -14.34 9.31 -17.83
N ALA A 87 -14.47 10.46 -18.50
CA ALA A 87 -15.76 10.98 -18.96
C ALA A 87 -16.38 10.09 -20.05
N ALA A 88 -15.57 9.56 -20.97
CA ALA A 88 -16.02 8.62 -21.98
C ALA A 88 -16.52 7.30 -21.35
N LEU A 89 -15.74 6.71 -20.42
CA LEU A 89 -16.12 5.52 -19.68
C LEU A 89 -17.44 5.70 -18.93
N ARG A 90 -17.60 6.85 -18.25
CA ARG A 90 -18.84 7.17 -17.54
C ARG A 90 -20.05 7.20 -18.47
N ARG A 91 -19.94 7.88 -19.62
CA ARG A 91 -21.02 7.95 -20.61
C ARG A 91 -21.41 6.58 -21.15
N GLU A 92 -20.43 5.71 -21.43
CA GLU A 92 -20.72 4.36 -21.90
C GLU A 92 -21.37 3.50 -20.81
N MET A 93 -20.96 3.63 -19.54
CA MET A 93 -21.66 2.97 -18.42
C MET A 93 -23.10 3.46 -18.28
N GLU A 94 -23.34 4.77 -18.38
CA GLU A 94 -24.70 5.34 -18.33
C GLU A 94 -25.57 4.81 -19.47
N LYS A 95 -25.03 4.69 -20.70
CA LYS A 95 -25.73 4.06 -21.82
C LYS A 95 -26.07 2.59 -21.55
N MET A 96 -25.11 1.82 -21.03
CA MET A 96 -25.34 0.40 -20.69
C MET A 96 -26.45 0.26 -19.66
N LEU A 97 -26.44 1.08 -18.61
CA LEU A 97 -27.47 1.07 -17.56
C LEU A 97 -28.86 1.47 -18.10
N ASN A 98 -28.94 2.38 -19.06
CA ASN A 98 -30.21 2.78 -19.66
C ASN A 98 -30.85 1.69 -20.55
N VAL A 99 -30.03 0.81 -21.14
CA VAL A 99 -30.50 -0.32 -21.96
C VAL A 99 -30.73 -1.56 -21.11
N TRP A 100 -30.14 -1.62 -19.92
CA TRP A 100 -30.19 -2.78 -19.06
C TRP A 100 -31.52 -2.86 -18.29
N SER A 101 -32.41 -3.75 -18.74
CA SER A 101 -33.53 -4.23 -17.92
C SER A 101 -33.08 -5.44 -17.11
N TRP A 102 -33.00 -5.30 -15.79
CA TRP A 102 -32.85 -6.45 -14.90
C TRP A 102 -34.10 -7.34 -15.00
N PRO A 103 -34.01 -8.66 -15.29
CA PRO A 103 -35.18 -9.53 -15.42
C PRO A 103 -35.84 -9.90 -14.06
N GLY A 104 -35.37 -9.36 -12.94
CA GLY A 104 -35.79 -9.78 -11.59
C GLY A 104 -36.63 -8.79 -10.79
N ILE A 105 -37.22 -7.76 -11.41
CA ILE A 105 -38.21 -6.90 -10.73
C ILE A 105 -39.42 -6.73 -11.67
N SER A 106 -40.42 -7.59 -11.45
CA SER A 106 -41.82 -7.43 -11.88
C SER A 106 -42.64 -7.00 -10.68
#